data_AF-A0A968IIX4-F1
#
_entry.id   AF-A0A968IIX4-F1
#
_cell.length_a   1.000
_cell.length_b   1.000
_cell.length_c   1.000
_cell.angle_alpha   90.00
_cell.angle_beta   90.00
_cell.angle_gamma   90.00
#
_symmetry.space_group_name_H-M   'P 1'
#
loop_
_entity.id
_entity.type
_entity.pdbx_description
1 polymer ?
#
loop_
_entity_poly.entity_id
_entity_poly.type
_entity_poly.pdbx_seq_one_letter_code
_entity_poly.pdbx_strand_id
1 'polypeptide(L)'
;MLDPKLSSEEISRRGKELYEKSIRSQVETADNIGKIVSINVETGEYEIGDDLVITSLRLRAKQPDAPLWAERIGYNAVYAVGGTLVRTA
;
A
#
# COMPACT_ATOMS: atom_id res chain seq x y z
N MET A 1 3.08 12.59 19.63
CA MET A 1 3.15 11.37 18.81
C MET A 1 1.72 10.94 18.62
N LEU A 2 1.18 10.94 17.39
CA LEU A 2 -0.21 10.57 17.16
C LEU A 2 -0.33 9.06 17.27
N ASP A 3 -1.04 8.59 18.29
CA ASP A 3 -1.31 7.18 18.49
C ASP A 3 -2.23 6.67 17.38
N PRO A 4 -1.80 5.71 16.54
CA PRO A 4 -2.69 5.12 15.54
C PRO A 4 -3.81 4.38 16.27
N LYS A 5 -5.07 4.66 15.90
CA LYS A 5 -6.26 3.98 16.44
C LYS A 5 -6.26 2.46 16.17
N LEU A 6 -5.40 1.99 15.27
CA LEU A 6 -5.28 0.60 14.85
C LEU A 6 -3.85 0.11 15.09
N SER A 7 -3.71 -1.14 15.56
CA SER A 7 -2.42 -1.80 15.64
C SER A 7 -1.84 -2.06 14.25
N SER A 8 -0.51 -2.16 14.14
CA SER A 8 0.14 -2.47 12.86
C SER A 8 -0.31 -3.80 12.26
N GLU A 9 -0.65 -4.79 13.09
CA GLU A 9 -1.21 -6.08 12.66
C GLU A 9 -2.58 -5.90 12.01
N GLU A 10 -3.45 -5.11 12.63
CA GLU A 10 -4.79 -4.87 12.11
C GLU A 10 -4.77 -4.04 10.82
N ILE A 11 -3.86 -3.06 10.73
CA ILE A 11 -3.61 -2.32 9.48
C ILE A 11 -3.16 -3.28 8.38
N SER A 12 -2.22 -4.17 8.69
CA SER A 12 -1.70 -5.13 7.72
C SER A 12 -2.77 -6.11 7.25
N ARG A 13 -3.60 -6.62 8.17
CA ARG A 13 -4.71 -7.52 7.86
C ARG A 13 -5.74 -6.86 6.95
N ARG A 14 -6.22 -5.66 7.33
CA ARG A 14 -7.23 -4.91 6.56
C ARG A 14 -6.71 -4.45 5.21
N GLY A 15 -5.49 -3.91 5.17
CA GLY A 15 -4.86 -3.43 3.94
C GLY A 15 -4.72 -4.55 2.91
N LYS A 16 -4.20 -5.71 3.34
CA LYS A 16 -4.10 -6.89 2.46
C LYS A 16 -5.46 -7.37 1.98
N GLU A 17 -6.46 -7.42 2.86
CA GLU A 17 -7.81 -7.84 2.51
C GLU A 17 -8.46 -6.89 1.46
N LEU A 18 -8.32 -5.58 1.64
CA LEU A 18 -8.79 -4.57 0.69
C LEU A 18 -8.05 -4.68 -0.65
N TYR A 19 -6.73 -4.89 -0.60
CA TYR A 19 -5.94 -5.06 -1.81
C TYR A 19 -6.42 -6.25 -2.63
N GLU A 20 -6.42 -7.44 -2.04
CA GLU A 20 -6.79 -8.67 -2.77
C GLU A 20 -8.25 -8.67 -3.25
N LYS A 21 -9.19 -8.18 -2.44
CA LYS A 21 -10.63 -8.27 -2.76
C LYS A 21 -11.11 -7.20 -3.73
N SER A 22 -10.49 -6.02 -3.75
CA SER A 22 -11.09 -4.86 -4.43
C SER A 22 -10.11 -4.04 -5.25
N ILE A 23 -8.87 -3.84 -4.78
CA ILE A 23 -7.95 -2.89 -5.41
C ILE A 23 -7.07 -3.58 -6.45
N ARG A 24 -6.65 -4.83 -6.23
CA ARG A 24 -5.71 -5.58 -7.06
C ARG A 24 -6.14 -5.63 -8.54
N SER A 25 -7.41 -5.96 -8.80
CA SER A 25 -7.96 -6.02 -10.17
C SER A 25 -7.97 -4.68 -10.89
N GLN A 26 -7.92 -3.57 -10.16
CA GLN A 26 -7.91 -2.21 -10.71
C GLN A 26 -6.49 -1.67 -10.92
N VAL A 27 -5.55 -2.05 -10.05
CA VAL A 27 -4.21 -1.45 -10.01
C VAL A 27 -3.13 -2.32 -10.64
N GLU A 28 -3.33 -3.64 -10.78
CA GLU A 28 -2.36 -4.55 -11.38
C GLU A 28 -2.42 -4.51 -12.92
N THR A 29 -2.21 -3.31 -13.48
CA THR A 29 -2.10 -3.05 -14.92
C THR A 29 -0.63 -3.01 -15.37
N ALA A 30 -0.36 -3.16 -16.66
CA ALA A 30 1.00 -3.13 -17.21
C ALA A 30 1.77 -1.85 -16.82
N ASP A 31 1.11 -0.69 -16.80
CA ASP A 31 1.70 0.60 -16.44
C ASP A 31 1.96 0.79 -14.94
N ASN A 32 1.35 -0.04 -14.09
CA ASN A 32 1.40 0.10 -12.63
C ASN A 32 2.24 -0.99 -11.96
N ILE A 33 2.51 -2.12 -12.64
CA ILE A 33 3.38 -3.16 -12.11
C ILE A 33 4.73 -2.54 -11.70
N GLY A 34 5.17 -2.87 -10.49
CA GLY A 34 6.41 -2.36 -9.91
C GLY A 34 6.30 -1.01 -9.20
N LYS A 35 5.19 -0.27 -9.36
CA LYS A 35 4.89 0.91 -8.55
C LYS A 35 4.40 0.53 -7.16
N ILE A 36 4.38 1.49 -6.26
CA ILE A 36 3.82 1.39 -4.92
C ILE A 36 2.35 1.80 -4.96
N VAL A 37 1.50 1.00 -4.34
CA VAL A 37 0.17 1.42 -3.90
C VAL A 37 0.22 1.71 -2.40
N SER A 38 -0.34 2.84 -1.97
CA SER A 38 -0.53 3.18 -0.56
C SER A 38 -2.02 3.36 -0.32
N ILE A 39 -2.57 2.64 0.66
CA ILE A 39 -4.01 2.46 0.89
C ILE A 39 -4.34 2.93 2.29
N ASN A 40 -5.33 3.81 2.42
CA ASN A 40 -5.96 4.07 3.72
C ASN A 40 -6.87 2.88 4.04
N VAL A 41 -6.55 2.13 5.09
CA VAL A 41 -7.29 0.90 5.43
C VAL A 41 -8.67 1.17 6.05
N GLU A 42 -8.98 2.41 6.42
CA GLU A 42 -10.31 2.78 6.92
C GLU A 42 -11.27 3.17 5.80
N THR A 43 -10.79 3.86 4.76
CA THR A 43 -11.65 4.37 3.67
C THR A 43 -11.54 3.55 2.38
N GLY A 44 -10.45 2.81 2.20
CA GLY A 44 -10.13 2.12 0.94
C GLY A 44 -9.61 3.05 -0.15
N GLU A 45 -9.47 4.35 0.11
CA GLU A 45 -8.81 5.28 -0.82
C GLU A 45 -7.33 4.96 -0.93
N TYR A 46 -6.80 5.07 -2.15
CA TYR A 46 -5.42 4.71 -2.43
C TYR A 46 -4.75 5.69 -3.38
N GLU A 47 -3.42 5.75 -3.28
CA GLU A 47 -2.53 6.46 -4.18
C GLU A 47 -1.54 5.48 -4.80
N ILE A 48 -1.12 5.76 -6.04
CA ILE A 48 -0.10 4.98 -6.74
C ILE A 48 1.08 5.89 -7.09
N GLY A 49 2.30 5.42 -6.89
CA GLY A 49 3.52 6.15 -7.26
C GLY A 49 4.78 5.31 -7.16
N ASP A 50 5.89 5.85 -7.65
CA ASP A 50 7.16 5.09 -7.72
C ASP A 50 7.91 5.02 -6.39
N ASP A 51 7.61 5.94 -5.46
CA ASP A 51 8.28 6.05 -4.17
C ASP A 51 7.28 5.88 -3.02
N LEU A 52 7.61 5.00 -2.08
CA LEU A 52 6.75 4.67 -0.93
C LEU A 52 6.44 5.89 -0.07
N VAL A 53 7.47 6.69 0.24
CA VAL A 53 7.36 7.81 1.17
C VAL A 53 6.53 8.92 0.53
N ILE A 54 6.85 9.29 -0.71
CA ILE A 54 6.10 10.33 -1.44
C ILE A 54 4.64 9.92 -1.65
N THR A 55 4.38 8.65 -2.03
CA THR A 55 3.02 8.16 -2.25
C THR A 55 2.20 8.20 -0.96
N SER A 56 2.79 7.78 0.16
CA SER A 56 2.14 7.82 1.47
C SER A 56 1.92 9.25 1.97
N LEU A 57 2.87 10.16 1.72
CA LEU A 57 2.74 11.58 2.07
C LEU A 57 1.62 12.26 1.28
N ARG A 58 1.45 11.94 -0.02
CA ARG A 58 0.33 12.46 -0.83
C ARG A 58 -1.01 12.09 -0.24
N LEU A 59 -1.16 10.84 0.21
CA LEU A 59 -2.40 10.37 0.84
C LEU A 59 -2.63 11.05 2.20
N ARG A 60 -1.58 11.17 3.03
CA ARG A 60 -1.65 11.87 4.32
C ARG A 60 -1.91 13.36 4.22
N ALA A 61 -1.49 14.00 3.13
CA ALA A 61 -1.81 15.41 2.88
C ALA A 61 -3.31 15.65 2.69
N LYS A 62 -4.03 14.65 2.13
CA LYS A 62 -5.50 14.68 1.99
C LYS A 62 -6.20 14.20 3.26
N GLN A 63 -5.63 13.19 3.90
CA GLN A 63 -6.21 12.49 5.05
C GLN A 63 -5.19 12.42 6.18
N PRO A 64 -5.11 13.48 7.01
CA PRO A 64 -4.27 13.46 8.19
C PRO A 64 -4.61 12.23 9.04
N ASP A 65 -3.58 11.59 9.60
CA ASP A 65 -3.70 10.41 10.48
C ASP A 65 -4.21 9.11 9.81
N ALA A 66 -4.28 9.06 8.48
CA ALA A 66 -4.68 7.85 7.78
C ALA A 66 -3.81 6.64 8.17
N PRO A 67 -4.40 5.52 8.62
CA PRO A 67 -3.70 4.26 8.84
C PRO A 67 -3.39 3.64 7.48
N LEU A 68 -2.13 3.77 7.06
CA LEU A 68 -1.72 3.37 5.72
C LEU A 68 -1.12 1.98 5.70
N TRP A 69 -1.51 1.21 4.69
CA TRP A 69 -0.86 -0.02 4.27
C TRP A 69 -0.38 0.13 2.83
N ALA A 70 0.80 -0.41 2.51
CA ALA A 70 1.38 -0.26 1.19
C ALA A 70 2.01 -1.56 0.67
N GLU A 71 1.94 -1.74 -0.64
CA GLU A 71 2.52 -2.88 -1.36
C GLU A 71 3.13 -2.41 -2.68
N ARG A 72 4.12 -3.16 -3.19
CA ARG A 72 4.60 -2.99 -4.56
C ARG A 72 3.76 -3.87 -5.49
N ILE A 73 3.05 -3.24 -6.41
CA ILE A 73 2.05 -3.88 -7.28
C ILE A 73 2.72 -4.99 -8.10
N GLY A 74 2.22 -6.23 -7.95
CA GLY A 74 2.69 -7.41 -8.67
C GLY A 74 3.97 -8.06 -8.11
N TYR A 75 4.40 -7.69 -6.89
CA TYR A 75 5.57 -8.24 -6.22
C TYR A 75 5.25 -8.77 -4.82
N ASN A 76 6.08 -9.67 -4.30
CA ASN A 76 5.91 -10.29 -2.98
C ASN A 76 6.35 -9.41 -1.79
N ALA A 77 6.93 -8.24 -2.06
CA ALA A 77 7.41 -7.30 -1.05
C ALA A 77 7.52 -5.88 -1.62
N VAL A 78 7.47 -4.88 -0.73
CA VAL A 78 7.65 -3.46 -1.09
C VAL A 78 9.09 -3.17 -1.50
N TYR A 79 10.05 -3.67 -0.71
CA TYR A 79 11.49 -3.63 -0.94
C TYR A 79 12.12 -4.95 -0.48
N ALA A 80 13.27 -5.29 -1.04
CA ALA A 80 14.11 -6.37 -0.54
C ALA A 80 15.36 -5.79 0.13
N VAL A 81 15.67 -6.27 1.34
CA VAL A 81 16.91 -5.95 2.05
C VAL A 81 17.76 -7.21 2.09
N GLY A 82 18.82 -7.26 1.27
CA GLY A 82 19.71 -8.42 1.16
C GLY A 82 19.09 -9.66 0.48
N GLY A 83 17.94 -9.53 -0.17
CA GLY A 83 17.25 -10.61 -0.89
C GLY A 83 16.70 -10.16 -2.26
N THR A 84 15.79 -10.93 -2.83
CA THR A 84 15.24 -10.69 -4.18
C THR A 84 13.75 -10.32 -4.11
N LEU A 85 13.38 -9.26 -4.84
CA LEU A 85 11.98 -8.96 -5.15
C LEU A 85 11.48 -9.94 -6.22
N VAL A 86 10.43 -10.71 -5.91
CA VAL A 86 9.88 -11.73 -6.79
C VAL A 86 8.53 -11.27 -7.33
N ARG A 87 8.36 -11.34 -8.65
CA ARG A 87 7.07 -11.08 -9.31
C ARG A 87 6.08 -12.18 -8.92
N THR A 88 4.89 -11.80 -8.49
CA THR A 88 3.86 -12.74 -7.97
C THR A 88 2.79 -13.10 -9.01
N ALA A 89 2.92 -12.58 -10.23
CA ALA A 89 2.10 -12.85 -11.42
C ALA A 89 3.00 -12.98 -12.66
#